data_AF-A0A5N7MNS5-F1
#
_entry.id   AF-A0A5N7MNS5-F1
#
_cell.length_a   1.000
_cell.length_b   1.000
_cell.length_c   1.000
_cell.angle_alpha   90.00
_cell.angle_beta   90.00
_cell.angle_gamma   90.00
#
_symmetry.space_group_name_H-M   'P 1'
#
loop_
_entity.id
_entity.type
_entity.pdbx_description
1 polymer ?
#
loop_
_entity_poly.entity_id
_entity_poly.type
_entity_poly.pdbx_seq_one_letter_code
_entity_poly.pdbx_strand_id
1 'polypeptide(L)'
;MTMRRAQNDNSRFHLGFLTVNRQDPHSGAEVRFDRLEVVLTDAVFQASNGGIYRKLRAKGQNGEFYYGSAFAGKERNFAKSMTLIVYYGSEKLTVPVPVEDIAVGNVSSLDLSCTIPASEQTARPVAPEPAAKPVDLQEDRLWSVTETFIRAQPIKAKDQLTKLRRAVTLIYHPDQYAEAEREIRTRIIARANDLIDKIGLQIAA
;
A
#
# COMPACT_ATOMS: atom_id res chain seq x y z
N MET A 1 -2.27 -8.96 -33.34
CA MET A 1 -1.86 -8.55 -31.98
C MET A 1 -0.53 -7.82 -32.10
N THR A 2 -0.56 -6.51 -32.29
CA THR A 2 0.63 -5.70 -32.55
C THR A 2 0.96 -4.93 -31.27
N MET A 3 1.96 -5.38 -30.54
CA MET A 3 2.56 -4.59 -29.46
C MET A 3 3.18 -3.34 -30.07
N ARG A 4 2.48 -2.20 -30.00
CA ARG A 4 3.06 -0.89 -30.30
C ARG A 4 4.11 -0.62 -29.24
N ARG A 5 5.38 -0.71 -29.64
CA ARG A 5 6.53 -0.20 -28.88
C ARG A 5 6.20 1.23 -28.45
N ALA A 6 6.16 1.47 -27.14
CA ALA A 6 6.20 2.82 -26.60
C ALA A 6 7.54 3.43 -27.04
N GLN A 7 7.47 4.30 -28.03
CA GLN A 7 8.59 5.13 -28.46
C GLN A 7 8.98 5.95 -27.24
N ASN A 8 10.20 5.72 -26.75
CA ASN A 8 10.69 6.25 -25.49
C ASN A 8 11.12 7.71 -25.71
N ASP A 9 10.16 8.58 -26.01
CA ASP A 9 10.38 10.02 -25.97
C ASP A 9 10.48 10.42 -24.50
N ASN A 10 11.72 10.53 -24.02
CA ASN A 10 12.07 11.01 -22.69
C ASN A 10 11.88 12.53 -22.55
N SER A 11 11.29 13.18 -23.55
CA SER A 11 10.99 14.60 -23.50
C SER A 11 9.87 14.85 -22.47
N ARG A 12 10.11 15.88 -21.68
CA ARG A 12 9.31 16.24 -20.50
C ARG A 12 9.15 17.74 -20.51
N PHE A 13 7.97 18.20 -20.12
CA PHE A 13 7.71 19.62 -19.91
C PHE A 13 7.33 19.89 -18.46
N HIS A 14 7.78 21.04 -17.98
CA HIS A 14 7.40 21.57 -16.68
C HIS A 14 5.95 22.05 -16.75
N LEU A 15 5.10 21.56 -15.85
CA LEU A 15 3.70 21.97 -15.75
C LEU A 15 3.55 23.14 -14.76
N GLY A 16 4.30 23.10 -13.65
CA GLY A 16 4.15 24.06 -12.57
C GLY A 16 4.40 23.44 -11.21
N PHE A 17 3.87 24.08 -10.16
CA PHE A 17 3.98 23.63 -8.79
C PHE A 17 2.60 23.21 -8.24
N LEU A 18 2.59 22.15 -7.43
CA LEU A 18 1.44 21.73 -6.65
C LEU A 18 1.75 21.95 -5.18
N THR A 19 1.03 22.88 -4.55
CA THR A 19 1.07 23.09 -3.11
C THR A 19 0.13 22.09 -2.44
N VAL A 20 0.70 21.24 -1.59
CA VAL A 20 -0.07 20.30 -0.78
C VAL A 20 -0.28 20.96 0.58
N ASN A 21 -1.52 21.26 0.91
CA ASN A 21 -1.92 21.70 2.24
C ASN A 21 -2.39 20.49 3.04
N ARG A 22 -2.19 20.53 4.36
CA ARG A 22 -2.82 19.62 5.30
C ARG A 22 -3.70 20.44 6.22
N GLN A 23 -4.95 20.04 6.36
CA GLN A 23 -5.81 20.67 7.34
C GLN A 23 -5.38 20.25 8.74
N ASP A 24 -5.23 21.22 9.64
CA ASP A 24 -4.94 20.97 11.04
C ASP A 24 -6.18 20.42 11.75
N PRO A 25 -6.07 19.30 12.48
CA PRO A 25 -7.23 18.63 13.07
C PRO A 25 -7.89 19.40 14.22
N HIS A 26 -7.21 20.36 14.86
CA HIS A 26 -7.73 21.08 16.02
C HIS A 26 -8.31 22.44 15.65
N SER A 27 -7.62 23.15 14.77
CA SER A 27 -7.98 24.51 14.35
C SER A 27 -8.77 24.55 13.04
N GLY A 28 -8.77 23.45 12.27
CA GLY A 28 -9.34 23.41 10.93
C GLY A 28 -8.56 24.25 9.91
N ALA A 29 -7.45 24.88 10.33
CA ALA A 29 -6.64 25.75 9.49
C ALA A 29 -5.86 24.93 8.47
N GLU A 30 -5.73 25.44 7.25
CA GLU A 30 -4.86 24.85 6.25
C GLU A 30 -3.41 25.24 6.54
N VAL A 31 -2.58 24.24 6.85
CA VAL A 31 -1.14 24.42 6.97
C VAL A 31 -0.51 23.91 5.70
N ARG A 32 0.25 24.78 5.02
CA ARG A 32 1.04 24.38 3.87
C ARG A 32 2.02 23.29 4.30
N PHE A 33 1.88 22.11 3.69
CA PHE A 33 2.60 20.91 4.09
C PHE A 33 3.79 20.65 3.18
N ASP A 34 3.62 20.77 1.86
CA ASP A 34 4.71 20.62 0.89
C ASP A 34 4.42 21.41 -0.40
N ARG A 35 5.44 21.62 -1.23
CA ARG A 35 5.31 22.14 -2.60
C ARG A 35 6.06 21.24 -3.57
N LEU A 36 5.31 20.66 -4.50
CA LEU A 36 5.80 19.71 -5.48
C LEU A 36 6.04 20.40 -6.81
N GLU A 37 7.23 20.25 -7.39
CA GLU A 37 7.51 20.62 -8.78
C GLU A 37 6.98 19.51 -9.71
N VAL A 38 6.04 19.84 -10.59
CA VAL A 38 5.32 18.88 -11.43
C VAL A 38 5.82 18.90 -12.86
N VAL A 39 6.21 17.73 -13.34
CA VAL A 39 6.71 17.49 -14.70
C VAL A 39 5.90 16.39 -15.36
N LEU A 40 5.47 16.62 -16.60
CA LEU A 40 4.74 15.64 -17.39
C LEU A 40 5.60 15.11 -18.55
N THR A 41 5.34 13.87 -18.97
CA THR A 41 5.90 13.33 -20.20
C THR A 41 5.20 13.89 -21.43
N ASP A 42 5.95 14.07 -22.52
CA ASP A 42 5.36 14.42 -23.81
C ASP A 42 4.58 13.26 -24.45
N ALA A 43 4.94 12.02 -24.10
CA ALA A 43 4.21 10.84 -24.54
C ALA A 43 2.79 10.79 -23.94
N VAL A 44 1.82 10.49 -24.80
CA VAL A 44 0.43 10.22 -24.44
C VAL A 44 0.18 8.71 -24.46
N PHE A 45 -0.38 8.21 -23.38
CA PHE A 45 -0.71 6.81 -23.16
C PHE A 45 -2.23 6.63 -23.12
N GLN A 46 -2.67 5.40 -23.38
CA GLN A 46 -4.07 5.02 -23.27
C GLN A 46 -4.25 4.07 -22.07
N ALA A 47 -5.22 4.38 -21.20
CA ALA A 47 -5.61 3.54 -20.09
C ALA A 47 -6.59 2.45 -20.55
N SER A 48 -6.76 1.40 -19.74
CA SER A 48 -7.66 0.27 -20.03
C SER A 48 -9.12 0.70 -20.21
N ASN A 49 -9.54 1.79 -19.56
CA ASN A 49 -10.88 2.38 -19.70
C ASN A 49 -11.04 3.25 -20.96
N GLY A 50 -10.04 3.30 -21.84
CA GLY A 50 -10.06 4.10 -23.07
C GLY A 50 -9.78 5.60 -22.85
N GLY A 51 -9.53 6.03 -21.62
CA GLY A 51 -9.03 7.37 -21.31
C GLY A 51 -7.59 7.55 -21.75
N ILE A 52 -7.18 8.78 -22.06
CA ILE A 52 -5.79 9.09 -22.37
C ILE A 52 -5.12 9.82 -21.21
N TYR A 53 -3.84 9.56 -21.00
CA TYR A 53 -3.07 10.15 -19.90
C TYR A 53 -1.61 10.38 -20.26
N ARG A 54 -0.96 11.29 -19.54
CA ARG A 54 0.49 11.50 -19.55
C ARG A 54 1.05 11.03 -18.20
N LYS A 55 2.28 10.52 -18.19
CA LYS A 55 2.94 10.18 -16.91
C LYS A 55 3.37 11.46 -16.21
N LEU A 56 3.19 11.49 -14.90
CA LEU A 56 3.54 12.61 -14.05
C LEU A 56 4.68 12.21 -13.11
N ARG A 57 5.62 13.12 -12.93
CA ARG A 57 6.64 13.08 -11.88
C ARG A 57 6.56 14.40 -11.12
N ALA A 58 6.37 14.30 -9.81
CA ALA A 58 6.38 15.40 -8.86
C ALA A 58 7.64 15.31 -8.00
N LYS A 59 8.36 16.41 -7.80
CA LYS A 59 9.53 16.47 -6.91
C LYS A 59 9.20 17.35 -5.70
N GLY A 60 9.27 16.78 -4.49
CA GLY A 60 9.08 17.52 -3.25
C GLY A 60 10.26 18.44 -2.93
N GLN A 61 10.06 19.36 -1.99
CA GLN A 61 11.14 20.26 -1.54
C GLN A 61 12.26 19.48 -0.83
N ASN A 62 11.91 18.34 -0.23
CA ASN A 62 12.84 17.37 0.38
C ASN A 62 13.67 16.58 -0.65
N GLY A 63 13.40 16.74 -1.96
CA GLY A 63 14.07 16.00 -3.03
C GLY A 63 13.47 14.62 -3.35
N GLU A 64 12.43 14.19 -2.63
CA GLU A 64 11.71 12.95 -2.93
C GLU A 64 10.90 13.07 -4.23
N PHE A 65 10.70 11.94 -4.89
CA PHE A 65 9.92 11.85 -6.12
C PHE A 65 8.62 11.11 -5.89
N TYR A 66 7.53 11.78 -6.28
CA TYR A 66 6.19 11.24 -6.33
C TYR A 66 5.80 11.00 -7.78
N TYR A 67 5.04 9.94 -8.03
CA TYR A 67 4.66 9.53 -9.38
C TYR A 67 3.14 9.54 -9.52
N GLY A 68 2.70 9.65 -10.77
CA GLY A 68 1.29 9.78 -11.05
C GLY A 68 0.96 9.82 -12.52
N SER A 69 -0.23 10.31 -12.81
CA SER A 69 -0.75 10.47 -14.17
C SER A 69 -1.57 11.74 -14.29
N ALA A 70 -1.44 12.44 -15.40
CA ALA A 70 -2.36 13.50 -15.81
C ALA A 70 -3.35 12.92 -16.82
N PHE A 71 -4.65 12.92 -16.51
CA PHE A 71 -5.71 12.44 -17.40
C PHE A 71 -6.34 13.59 -18.16
N ALA A 72 -6.61 13.40 -19.45
CA ALA A 72 -7.45 14.32 -20.20
C ALA A 72 -8.93 14.09 -19.83
N GLY A 73 -9.72 15.15 -19.87
CA GLY A 73 -11.18 15.05 -19.72
C GLY A 73 -11.85 14.28 -20.87
N LYS A 74 -13.18 14.27 -20.88
CA LYS A 74 -13.99 13.51 -21.87
C LYS A 74 -13.65 13.84 -23.33
N GLU A 75 -13.21 15.07 -23.59
CA GLU A 75 -12.82 15.55 -24.92
C GLU A 75 -11.44 15.04 -25.38
N ARG A 76 -10.73 14.26 -24.56
CA ARG A 76 -9.40 13.71 -24.84
C ARG A 76 -8.40 14.81 -25.24
N ASN A 77 -8.54 15.99 -24.65
CA ASN A 77 -7.68 17.13 -24.89
C ASN A 77 -7.22 17.74 -23.56
N PHE A 78 -5.92 17.64 -23.27
CA PHE A 78 -5.30 18.17 -22.06
C PHE A 78 -5.40 19.70 -21.95
N ALA A 79 -5.49 20.41 -23.07
CA ALA A 79 -5.66 21.86 -23.09
C ALA A 79 -7.08 22.31 -22.71
N LYS A 80 -8.05 21.40 -22.76
CA LYS A 80 -9.46 21.70 -22.42
C LYS A 80 -9.87 21.19 -21.05
N SER A 81 -9.28 20.09 -20.60
CA SER A 81 -9.55 19.52 -19.29
C SER A 81 -8.44 18.56 -18.92
N MET A 82 -7.86 18.76 -17.75
CA MET A 82 -6.82 17.90 -17.22
C MET A 82 -7.04 17.67 -15.73
N THR A 83 -6.77 16.45 -15.28
CA THR A 83 -6.81 16.08 -13.86
C THR A 83 -5.53 15.35 -13.52
N LEU A 84 -4.79 15.87 -12.55
CA LEU A 84 -3.59 15.24 -12.03
C LEU A 84 -3.96 14.23 -10.96
N ILE A 85 -3.36 13.07 -11.03
CA ILE A 85 -3.36 12.06 -9.98
C ILE A 85 -1.93 11.93 -9.49
N VAL A 86 -1.67 12.23 -8.21
CA VAL A 86 -0.34 12.13 -7.59
C VAL A 86 -0.44 11.22 -6.37
N TYR A 87 0.42 10.20 -6.30
CA TYR A 87 0.53 9.35 -5.11
C TYR A 87 1.54 9.97 -4.15
N TYR A 88 1.05 10.55 -3.05
CA TYR A 88 1.85 11.26 -2.05
C TYR A 88 1.79 10.51 -0.72
N GLY A 89 2.85 9.76 -0.41
CA GLY A 89 2.84 8.82 0.72
C GLY A 89 1.78 7.73 0.53
N SER A 90 0.84 7.61 1.47
CA SER A 90 -0.32 6.72 1.38
C SER A 90 -1.53 7.32 0.67
N GLU A 91 -1.49 8.63 0.36
CA GLU A 91 -2.63 9.36 -0.16
C GLU A 91 -2.62 9.44 -1.70
N LYS A 92 -3.82 9.41 -2.28
CA LYS A 92 -4.03 9.64 -3.72
C LYS A 92 -4.64 11.02 -3.92
N LEU A 93 -3.80 11.98 -4.29
CA LEU A 93 -4.24 13.35 -4.59
C LEU A 93 -4.87 13.38 -5.98
N THR A 94 -6.08 13.93 -6.08
CA THR A 94 -6.78 14.15 -7.36
C THR A 94 -6.99 15.64 -7.52
N VAL A 95 -6.23 16.27 -8.42
CA VAL A 95 -6.17 17.72 -8.56
C VAL A 95 -6.68 18.13 -9.95
N PRO A 96 -7.85 18.76 -10.07
CA PRO A 96 -8.30 19.32 -11.33
C PRO A 96 -7.40 20.50 -11.71
N VAL A 97 -6.97 20.56 -12.97
CA VAL A 97 -6.18 21.68 -13.50
C VAL A 97 -7.14 22.67 -14.14
N PRO A 98 -7.17 23.95 -13.69
CA PRO A 98 -8.00 24.98 -14.31
C PRO A 98 -7.61 25.20 -15.77
N VAL A 99 -8.62 25.28 -16.63
CA VAL A 99 -8.49 25.26 -18.10
C VAL A 99 -7.99 26.62 -18.64
N GLU A 100 -8.28 27.69 -17.92
CA GLU A 100 -7.93 29.08 -18.28
C GLU A 100 -6.41 29.27 -18.40
N ASP A 101 -5.62 28.50 -17.65
CA ASP A 101 -4.18 28.64 -17.61
C ASP A 101 -3.42 27.73 -18.60
N ILE A 102 -4.11 26.84 -19.32
CA ILE A 102 -3.49 25.87 -20.24
C ILE A 102 -3.45 26.41 -21.70
N ALA A 103 -4.29 27.38 -22.03
CA ALA A 103 -4.54 27.83 -23.40
C ALA A 103 -3.49 28.80 -23.98
N VAL A 104 -2.60 29.37 -23.17
CA VAL A 104 -1.71 30.47 -23.59
C VAL A 104 -0.28 30.01 -23.87
N GLY A 105 -0.03 28.76 -24.24
CA GLY A 105 1.29 28.31 -24.77
C GLY A 105 2.53 28.58 -23.89
N ASN A 106 2.34 29.03 -22.66
CA ASN A 106 3.35 29.49 -21.73
C ASN A 106 3.03 28.87 -20.37
N VAL A 107 3.01 27.52 -20.34
CA VAL A 107 2.68 26.68 -19.17
C VAL A 107 3.82 26.71 -18.14
N SER A 108 4.55 27.81 -18.06
CA SER A 108 5.86 27.89 -17.41
C SER A 108 5.78 27.77 -15.88
N SER A 109 4.60 27.92 -15.27
CA SER A 109 4.45 27.82 -13.82
C SER A 109 2.99 27.90 -13.37
N LEU A 110 2.20 26.84 -13.56
CA LEU A 110 0.89 26.73 -12.89
C LEU A 110 1.10 26.57 -11.39
N ASP A 111 0.44 27.38 -10.56
CA ASP A 111 0.42 27.17 -9.10
C ASP A 111 -0.91 26.51 -8.70
N LEU A 112 -0.86 25.18 -8.58
CA LEU A 112 -1.97 24.35 -8.14
C LEU A 112 -1.95 24.22 -6.61
N SER A 113 -3.12 23.99 -6.02
CA SER A 113 -3.23 23.65 -4.61
C SER A 113 -4.19 22.48 -4.39
N CYS A 114 -3.89 21.65 -3.40
CA CYS A 114 -4.82 20.66 -2.90
C CYS A 114 -4.69 20.52 -1.38
N THR A 115 -5.83 20.39 -0.71
CA THR A 115 -5.88 20.19 0.73
C THR A 115 -6.15 18.72 1.02
N ILE A 116 -5.21 18.07 1.71
CA ILE A 116 -5.45 16.79 2.35
C ILE A 116 -6.27 17.11 3.59
N PRO A 117 -7.55 16.66 3.67
CA PRO A 117 -8.33 16.86 4.86
C PRO A 117 -7.57 16.27 6.04
N ALA A 118 -7.68 16.90 7.22
CA ALA A 118 -7.21 16.28 8.44
C ALA A 118 -7.84 14.88 8.44
N SER A 119 -7.04 13.84 8.69
CA SER A 119 -7.64 12.53 8.91
C SER A 119 -8.67 12.77 10.01
N GLU A 120 -9.96 12.64 9.68
CA GLU A 120 -10.99 12.47 10.67
C GLU A 120 -10.72 11.10 11.31
N GLN A 121 -9.62 11.00 12.06
CA GLN A 121 -9.68 10.36 13.35
C GLN A 121 -10.63 11.23 14.19
N THR A 122 -11.90 11.22 13.82
CA THR A 122 -12.91 11.07 14.86
C THR A 122 -12.34 9.94 15.69
N ALA A 123 -12.11 10.18 16.98
CA ALA A 123 -12.13 9.11 17.95
C ALA A 123 -13.52 8.47 17.81
N ARG A 124 -13.67 7.61 16.80
CA ARG A 124 -14.80 6.72 16.72
C ARG A 124 -14.64 5.89 17.99
N PRO A 125 -15.69 5.75 18.82
CA PRO A 125 -15.77 4.57 19.66
C PRO A 125 -15.43 3.42 18.72
N VAL A 126 -14.39 2.65 19.05
CA VAL A 126 -13.94 1.52 18.24
C VAL A 126 -15.21 0.77 17.83
N ALA A 127 -15.61 0.89 16.56
CA ALA A 127 -16.54 -0.07 16.03
C ALA A 127 -15.79 -1.38 16.24
N PRO A 128 -16.35 -2.35 17.00
CA PRO A 128 -15.67 -3.60 17.19
C PRO A 128 -15.23 -4.06 15.80
N GLU A 129 -13.94 -4.40 15.65
CA GLU A 129 -13.43 -5.05 14.44
C GLU A 129 -14.51 -6.00 13.93
N PRO A 130 -14.74 -6.14 12.60
CA PRO A 130 -15.66 -7.16 12.10
C PRO A 130 -15.24 -8.43 12.80
N ALA A 131 -16.05 -8.89 13.76
CA ALA A 131 -15.53 -9.73 14.82
C ALA A 131 -14.86 -10.88 14.11
N ALA A 132 -13.52 -10.93 14.15
CA ALA A 132 -12.78 -12.07 13.68
C ALA A 132 -13.52 -13.21 14.36
N LYS A 133 -14.04 -14.15 13.56
CA LYS A 133 -14.96 -15.16 14.09
C LYS A 133 -14.28 -15.68 15.36
N PRO A 134 -14.95 -15.91 16.48
CA PRO A 134 -14.28 -16.22 17.74
C PRO A 134 -13.20 -17.33 17.60
N VAL A 135 -13.38 -18.21 16.60
CA VAL A 135 -12.43 -19.17 16.03
C VAL A 135 -11.08 -18.57 15.58
N ASP A 136 -11.08 -17.49 14.78
CA ASP A 136 -9.88 -16.86 14.19
C ASP A 136 -9.01 -16.17 15.27
N LEU A 137 -9.63 -15.47 16.24
CA LEU A 137 -8.90 -14.89 17.37
C LEU A 137 -8.31 -15.95 18.30
N GLN A 138 -9.00 -17.08 18.44
CA GLN A 138 -8.52 -18.20 19.24
C GLN A 138 -7.33 -18.88 18.55
N GLU A 139 -7.39 -19.10 17.24
CA GLU A 139 -6.30 -19.66 16.45
C GLU A 139 -5.04 -18.78 16.49
N ASP A 140 -5.17 -17.47 16.29
CA ASP A 140 -4.02 -16.55 16.30
C ASP A 140 -3.33 -16.48 17.67
N ARG A 141 -4.11 -16.49 18.75
CA ARG A 141 -3.56 -16.55 20.12
C ARG A 141 -2.83 -17.86 20.37
N LEU A 142 -3.42 -18.99 19.97
CA LEU A 142 -2.79 -20.31 20.12
C LEU A 142 -1.52 -20.42 19.27
N TRP A 143 -1.55 -19.87 18.06
CA TRP A 143 -0.37 -19.84 17.19
C TRP A 143 0.75 -18.99 17.79
N SER A 144 0.45 -17.79 18.29
CA SER A 144 1.46 -16.90 18.88
C SER A 144 2.24 -17.57 20.02
N VAL A 145 1.54 -18.31 20.89
CA VAL A 145 2.16 -19.08 21.97
C VAL A 145 2.99 -20.24 21.42
N THR A 146 2.45 -20.98 20.44
CA THR A 146 3.13 -22.13 19.81
C THR A 146 4.41 -21.70 19.09
N GLU A 147 4.37 -20.61 18.34
CA GLU A 147 5.52 -20.06 17.61
C GLU A 147 6.62 -19.63 18.58
N THR A 148 6.25 -18.92 19.66
CA THR A 148 7.19 -18.50 20.69
C THR A 148 7.85 -19.71 21.35
N PHE A 149 7.06 -20.74 21.67
CA PHE A 149 7.56 -21.99 22.25
C PHE A 149 8.56 -22.68 21.31
N ILE A 150 8.24 -22.82 20.02
CA ILE A 150 9.11 -23.48 19.03
C ILE A 150 10.42 -22.72 18.85
N ARG A 151 10.35 -21.39 18.71
CA ARG A 151 11.54 -20.56 18.47
C ARG A 151 12.44 -20.42 19.70
N ALA A 152 11.90 -20.53 20.90
CA ALA A 152 12.67 -20.47 22.13
C ALA A 152 13.51 -21.74 22.39
N GLN A 153 13.23 -22.86 21.71
CA GLN A 153 13.99 -24.08 21.90
C GLN A 153 15.38 -23.97 21.25
N PRO A 154 16.47 -24.27 21.98
CA PRO A 154 17.82 -24.26 21.42
C PRO A 154 18.06 -25.54 20.59
N ILE A 155 17.60 -25.55 19.35
CA ILE A 155 17.74 -26.70 18.45
C ILE A 155 19.12 -26.71 17.78
N LYS A 156 19.89 -27.76 18.04
CA LYS A 156 21.26 -27.96 17.51
C LYS A 156 21.41 -29.25 16.70
N ALA A 157 20.44 -30.17 16.75
CA ALA A 157 20.50 -31.45 16.07
C ALA A 157 19.14 -31.90 15.53
N LYS A 158 19.16 -32.73 14.47
CA LYS A 158 17.93 -33.24 13.82
C LYS A 158 17.03 -34.07 14.75
N ASP A 159 17.60 -34.83 15.69
CA ASP A 159 16.81 -35.58 16.68
C ASP A 159 15.99 -34.65 17.59
N GLN A 160 16.47 -33.43 17.86
CA GLN A 160 15.72 -32.44 18.63
C GLN A 160 14.53 -31.88 17.84
N LEU A 161 14.61 -31.80 16.51
CA LEU A 161 13.46 -31.44 15.67
C LEU A 161 12.37 -32.50 15.74
N THR A 162 12.74 -33.79 15.70
CA THR A 162 11.76 -34.89 15.84
C THR A 162 11.10 -34.89 17.22
N LYS A 163 11.87 -34.62 18.29
CA LYS A 163 11.34 -34.47 19.65
C LYS A 163 10.40 -33.27 19.77
N LEU A 164 10.77 -32.13 19.18
CA LEU A 164 9.91 -30.94 19.17
C LEU A 164 8.61 -31.18 18.40
N ARG A 165 8.69 -31.86 17.25
CA ARG A 165 7.52 -32.23 16.44
C ARG A 165 6.55 -33.08 17.23
N ARG A 166 7.07 -34.12 17.91
CA ARG A 166 6.27 -34.96 18.83
C ARG A 166 5.67 -34.16 19.98
N ALA A 167 6.44 -33.26 20.60
CA ALA A 167 5.95 -32.43 21.70
C ALA A 167 4.78 -31.54 21.27
N VAL A 168 4.87 -30.87 20.11
CA VAL A 168 3.78 -30.03 19.60
C VAL A 168 2.54 -30.87 19.26
N THR A 169 2.72 -32.05 18.65
CA THR A 169 1.59 -32.96 18.38
C THR A 169 0.93 -33.45 19.66
N LEU A 170 1.70 -33.74 20.71
CA LEU A 170 1.16 -34.15 22.02
C LEU A 170 0.42 -33.03 22.73
N ILE A 171 0.88 -31.78 22.59
CA ILE A 171 0.21 -30.61 23.19
C ILE A 171 -1.12 -30.33 22.50
N TYR A 172 -1.22 -30.51 21.18
CA TYR A 172 -2.40 -30.13 20.40
C TYR A 172 -3.13 -31.33 19.79
N HIS A 173 -2.98 -32.55 20.33
CA HIS A 173 -3.55 -33.74 19.71
C HIS A 173 -5.08 -33.62 19.60
N PRO A 174 -5.70 -33.71 18.41
CA PRO A 174 -7.12 -33.43 18.22
C PRO A 174 -8.05 -34.24 19.14
N ASP A 175 -7.69 -35.49 19.42
CA ASP A 175 -8.51 -36.37 20.30
C ASP A 175 -8.55 -35.92 21.76
N GLN A 176 -7.63 -35.05 22.20
CA GLN A 176 -7.63 -34.48 23.55
C GLN A 176 -8.59 -33.29 23.70
N TYR A 177 -9.16 -32.80 22.60
CA TYR A 177 -9.99 -31.60 22.56
C TYR A 177 -11.41 -31.89 22.07
N ALA A 178 -12.33 -31.01 22.46
CA ALA A 178 -13.72 -31.03 22.00
C ALA A 178 -13.79 -30.91 20.47
N GLU A 179 -14.81 -31.51 19.86
CA GLU A 179 -14.96 -31.58 18.40
C GLU A 179 -14.88 -30.20 17.72
N ALA A 180 -15.44 -29.16 18.35
CA ALA A 180 -15.39 -27.78 17.88
C ALA A 180 -13.97 -27.17 17.83
N GLU A 181 -12.99 -27.71 18.57
CA GLU A 181 -11.62 -27.21 18.59
C GLU A 181 -10.67 -28.05 17.72
N ARG A 182 -11.07 -29.27 17.32
CA ARG A 182 -10.20 -30.22 16.61
C ARG A 182 -9.61 -29.63 15.32
N GLU A 183 -10.42 -28.88 14.59
CA GLU A 183 -10.00 -28.25 13.33
C GLU A 183 -8.91 -27.19 13.56
N ILE A 184 -9.06 -26.35 14.60
CA ILE A 184 -8.06 -25.34 14.98
C ILE A 184 -6.76 -26.04 15.41
N ARG A 185 -6.85 -27.07 16.25
CA ARG A 185 -5.69 -27.84 16.74
C ARG A 185 -4.92 -28.51 15.61
N THR A 186 -5.64 -29.07 14.63
CA THR A 186 -5.05 -29.67 13.43
C THR A 186 -4.30 -28.64 12.59
N ARG A 187 -4.88 -27.44 12.40
CA ARG A 187 -4.23 -26.33 11.70
C ARG A 187 -2.97 -25.84 12.41
N ILE A 188 -3.00 -25.73 13.74
CA ILE A 188 -1.83 -25.37 14.56
C ILE A 188 -0.71 -26.42 14.41
N ILE A 189 -1.02 -27.72 14.44
CA ILE A 189 -0.03 -28.78 14.23
C ILE A 189 0.61 -28.68 12.84
N ALA A 190 -0.18 -28.50 11.78
CA ALA A 190 0.33 -28.37 10.42
C ALA A 190 1.28 -27.16 10.30
N ARG A 191 0.85 -25.98 10.79
CA ARG A 191 1.64 -24.75 10.76
C ARG A 191 2.93 -24.86 11.59
N ALA A 192 2.88 -25.60 12.70
CA ALA A 192 4.06 -25.86 13.52
C ALA A 192 5.07 -26.79 12.81
N ASN A 193 4.60 -27.82 12.11
CA ASN A 193 5.47 -28.71 11.33
C ASN A 193 6.22 -27.93 10.24
N ASP A 194 5.53 -27.02 9.53
CA ASP A 194 6.15 -26.15 8.53
C ASP A 194 7.25 -25.26 9.13
N LEU A 195 7.02 -24.72 10.33
CA LEU A 195 8.01 -23.91 11.03
C LEU A 195 9.23 -24.76 11.46
N ILE A 196 8.99 -25.96 11.97
CA ILE A 196 10.04 -26.91 12.35
C ILE A 196 10.87 -27.33 11.14
N ASP A 197 10.24 -27.55 9.97
CA ASP A 197 10.94 -27.85 8.72
C ASP A 197 11.84 -26.68 8.27
N LYS A 198 11.35 -25.45 8.36
CA LYS A 198 12.15 -24.24 8.07
C LYS A 198 13.38 -24.13 8.99
N ILE A 199 13.22 -24.40 10.28
CA ILE A 199 14.35 -24.42 11.23
C ILE A 199 15.32 -25.56 10.88
N GLY A 200 14.82 -26.73 10.49
CA GLY A 200 15.66 -27.85 10.07
C GLY A 200 16.51 -27.56 8.84
N LEU A 201 15.98 -26.80 7.87
CA LEU A 201 16.74 -26.33 6.71
C LEU A 201 17.86 -25.35 7.11
N GLN A 202 17.61 -24.47 8.09
CA GLN A 202 18.61 -23.53 8.60
C GLN A 202 19.76 -24.22 9.36
N ILE A 203 19.49 -25.35 10.00
CA ILE A 203 20.50 -26.14 10.72
C ILE A 203 21.35 -27.00 9.74
N ALA A 204 20.80 -27.34 8.57
CA ALA A 204 21.47 -28.17 7.56
C ALA A 204 22.30 -27.35 6.54
N ALA A 205 22.12 -26.03 6.51
CA ALA A 205 22.86 -25.07 5.69
C ALA A 205 24.10 -24.54 6.44
#